data_AF-A0A7V9UJK8-F1
#
_entry.id   AF-A0A7V9UJK8-F1
#
_cell.length_a   1.000
_cell.length_b   1.000
_cell.length_c   1.000
_cell.angle_alpha   90.00
_cell.angle_beta   90.00
_cell.angle_gamma   90.00
#
_symmetry.space_group_name_H-M   'P 1'
#
loop_
_entity.id
_entity.type
_entity.pdbx_description
1 polymer ?
#
loop_
_entity_poly.entity_id
_entity_poly.type
_entity_poly.pdbx_seq_one_letter_code
_entity_poly.pdbx_strand_id
1 'polypeptide(L)'
;MSNLAENYLVRFISISKKKDGMFANYRVKGIKGGTTFSTSIAVDISAAEVDPSDTLEKIIEDCAHMAVREFKKSDLQFEGMVAN
;
A
#
# COMPACT_ATOMS: atom_id res chain seq x y z
N MET A 1 19.65 14.93 -7.38
CA MET A 1 18.91 14.20 -6.33
C MET A 1 17.45 14.18 -6.75
N SER A 2 16.91 13.03 -7.13
CA SER A 2 15.51 12.93 -7.56
C SER A 2 14.59 13.30 -6.40
N ASN A 3 13.55 14.10 -6.66
CA ASN A 3 12.61 14.51 -5.63
C ASN A 3 11.89 13.25 -5.11
N LEU A 4 11.83 13.04 -3.80
CA LEU A 4 11.11 11.91 -3.19
C LEU A 4 9.62 11.87 -3.62
N ALA A 5 9.07 13.02 -4.04
CA ALA A 5 7.74 13.12 -4.63
C ALA A 5 7.60 12.46 -6.01
N GLU A 6 8.69 12.18 -6.72
CA GLU A 6 8.68 11.59 -8.07
C GLU A 6 8.83 10.05 -8.05
N ASN A 7 9.12 9.45 -6.88
CA ASN A 7 9.57 8.05 -6.76
C ASN A 7 8.51 7.07 -6.23
N TYR A 8 7.21 7.39 -6.29
CA TYR A 8 6.11 6.51 -5.83
C TYR A 8 6.39 5.86 -4.46
N LEU A 9 6.86 6.64 -3.48
CA LEU A 9 7.29 6.09 -2.20
C LEU A 9 6.09 5.62 -1.38
N VAL A 10 6.11 4.35 -0.97
CA VAL A 10 5.15 3.76 -0.03
C VAL A 10 5.57 4.13 1.40
N ARG A 11 4.65 4.69 2.19
CA ARG A 11 4.87 5.02 3.60
C ARG A 11 3.86 4.31 4.46
N PHE A 12 4.31 3.66 5.54
CA PHE A 12 3.43 3.23 6.61
C PHE A 12 2.78 4.45 7.28
N ILE A 13 1.50 4.33 7.62
CA ILE A 13 0.69 5.39 8.23
C ILE A 13 0.23 4.97 9.63
N SER A 14 -0.41 3.81 9.73
CA SER A 14 -0.98 3.33 11.00
C SER A 14 -1.43 1.87 10.89
N ILE A 15 -1.67 1.23 12.04
CA ILE A 15 -2.52 0.04 12.12
C ILE A 15 -3.92 0.50 12.57
N SER A 16 -4.97 0.01 11.90
CA SER A 16 -6.36 0.32 12.25
C SER A 16 -7.16 -0.95 12.45
N LYS A 17 -8.03 -0.96 13.47
CA LYS A 17 -8.98 -2.04 13.72
C LYS A 17 -10.34 -1.63 13.16
N LYS A 18 -10.92 -2.48 12.31
CA LYS A 18 -12.28 -2.35 11.77
C LYS A 18 -13.12 -3.55 12.24
N LYS A 19 -14.41 -3.56 11.90
CA LYS A 19 -15.31 -4.69 12.23
C LYS A 19 -14.80 -6.01 11.66
N ASP A 20 -14.22 -5.95 10.46
CA ASP A 20 -13.88 -7.14 9.68
C ASP A 20 -12.41 -7.57 9.81
N GLY A 21 -11.61 -6.88 10.64
CA GLY A 21 -10.19 -7.23 10.80
C GLY A 21 -9.32 -6.08 11.28
N MET A 22 -8.01 -6.32 11.26
CA MET A 22 -6.98 -5.34 11.63
C MET A 22 -6.04 -5.13 10.44
N PHE A 23 -5.74 -3.87 10.15
CA PHE A 23 -5.15 -3.49 8.87
C PHE A 23 -3.91 -2.63 9.06
N ALA A 24 -2.80 -3.03 8.45
CA ALA A 24 -1.64 -2.17 8.25
C ALA A 24 -1.91 -1.23 7.06
N ASN A 25 -1.86 0.08 7.31
CA ASN A 25 -2.24 1.10 6.34
C ASN A 25 -1.00 1.81 5.81
N TYR A 26 -0.92 1.91 4.49
CA TYR A 26 0.15 2.58 3.77
C TYR A 26 -0.42 3.63 2.82
N ARG A 27 0.39 4.62 2.48
CA ARG A 27 0.07 5.62 1.47
C ARG A 27 1.20 5.75 0.47
N VAL A 28 0.83 5.83 -0.80
CA VAL A 28 1.75 6.11 -1.91
C VAL A 28 1.41 7.46 -2.47
N LYS A 29 2.42 8.29 -2.71
CA LYS A 29 2.30 9.54 -3.46
C LYS A 29 3.37 9.61 -4.53
N GLY A 30 3.01 10.10 -5.70
CA GLY A 30 3.90 10.24 -6.84
C GLY A 30 3.47 11.39 -7.74
N ILE A 31 4.41 11.99 -8.46
CA ILE A 31 4.14 12.93 -9.55
C ILE A 31 4.91 12.42 -10.77
N LYS A 32 4.23 12.24 -11.91
CA LYS A 32 4.87 11.85 -13.18
C LYS A 32 4.16 12.52 -14.35
N GLY A 33 4.92 13.22 -15.21
CA GLY A 33 4.37 13.89 -16.40
C GLY A 33 3.27 14.90 -16.09
N GLY A 34 3.36 15.61 -14.96
CA GLY A 34 2.31 16.54 -14.49
C GLY A 34 1.10 15.90 -13.82
N THR A 35 1.00 14.56 -13.81
CA THR A 35 -0.08 13.83 -13.13
C THR A 35 0.31 13.56 -11.68
N THR A 36 -0.55 13.96 -10.74
CA THR A 36 -0.41 13.61 -9.31
C THR A 36 -1.13 12.30 -9.04
N PHE A 37 -0.41 11.35 -8.45
CA PHE A 37 -0.92 10.05 -8.05
C PHE A 37 -0.90 9.95 -6.51
N SER A 38 -2.01 9.53 -5.92
CA SER A 38 -2.11 9.23 -4.50
C SER A 38 -2.99 8.02 -4.30
N THR A 39 -2.46 6.95 -3.69
CA THR A 39 -3.26 5.77 -3.33
C THR A 39 -3.06 5.39 -1.87
N SER A 40 -4.07 4.74 -1.29
CA SER A 40 -4.01 4.16 0.05
C SER A 40 -4.07 2.65 -0.08
N ILE A 41 -3.19 1.95 0.63
CA ILE A 41 -3.12 0.49 0.67
C ILE A 41 -3.47 0.07 2.09
N ALA A 42 -4.39 -0.87 2.24
CA ALA A 42 -4.71 -1.49 3.52
C ALA A 42 -4.49 -2.99 3.39
N VAL A 43 -3.59 -3.54 4.21
CA VAL A 43 -3.28 -4.97 4.24
C VAL A 43 -3.87 -5.55 5.51
N ASP A 44 -4.70 -6.58 5.38
CA ASP A 44 -5.16 -7.37 6.52
C ASP A 44 -3.96 -8.12 7.11
N ILE A 45 -3.65 -7.87 8.38
CA ILE A 45 -2.47 -8.46 9.03
C ILE A 45 -2.57 -9.98 9.14
N SER A 46 -3.80 -10.51 9.25
CA SER A 46 -4.02 -11.95 9.33
C SER A 46 -3.78 -12.64 7.98
N ALA A 47 -4.09 -11.96 6.87
CA ALA A 47 -3.79 -12.46 5.52
C ALA A 47 -2.29 -12.41 5.19
N ALA A 48 -1.52 -11.59 5.92
CA ALA A 48 -0.07 -11.58 5.89
C ALA A 48 0.57 -12.60 6.86
N GLU A 49 -0.24 -13.45 7.52
CA GLU A 49 0.20 -14.43 8.52
C GLU A 49 0.90 -13.80 9.73
N VAL A 50 0.49 -12.58 10.11
CA VAL A 50 1.04 -11.84 11.25
C VAL A 50 0.02 -11.75 12.40
N ASP A 51 0.48 -11.89 13.63
CA ASP A 51 -0.35 -11.76 14.83
C ASP A 51 -0.34 -10.32 15.38
N PRO A 52 -1.46 -9.80 15.94
CA PRO A 52 -1.49 -8.49 16.58
C PRO A 52 -0.48 -8.29 17.72
N SER A 53 0.03 -9.36 18.33
CA SER A 53 1.05 -9.34 19.40
C SER A 53 2.49 -9.31 18.88
N ASP A 54 2.70 -9.48 17.58
CA ASP A 54 4.00 -9.31 16.95
C ASP A 54 4.51 -7.87 17.11
N THR A 55 5.83 -7.69 16.95
CA THR A 55 6.42 -6.35 16.95
C THR A 55 5.87 -5.52 15.80
N LEU A 56 5.78 -4.20 16.03
CA LEU A 56 5.30 -3.27 15.02
C LEU A 56 6.15 -3.35 13.74
N GLU A 57 7.46 -3.49 13.88
CA GLU A 57 8.40 -3.64 12.77
C GLU A 57 8.08 -4.87 11.91
N LYS A 58 7.82 -6.02 12.54
CA LYS A 58 7.45 -7.25 11.84
C LYS A 58 6.12 -7.09 11.09
N ILE A 59 5.11 -6.51 11.74
CA ILE A 59 3.81 -6.22 11.11
C ILE A 59 4.00 -5.33 9.88
N ILE A 60 4.81 -4.27 10.00
CA ILE A 60 5.06 -3.33 8.90
C ILE A 60 5.78 -4.03 7.73
N GLU A 61 6.79 -4.84 8.01
CA GLU A 61 7.62 -5.51 6.99
C GLU A 61 6.83 -6.59 6.24
N ASP A 62 6.20 -7.51 6.95
CA ASP A 62 5.52 -8.66 6.35
C ASP A 62 4.30 -8.20 5.54
N CYS A 63 3.54 -7.23 6.04
CA CYS A 63 2.44 -6.62 5.28
C CYS A 63 2.95 -5.83 4.06
N ALA A 64 4.12 -5.17 4.14
CA ALA A 64 4.72 -4.49 2.99
C ALA A 64 5.16 -5.48 1.90
N HIS A 65 5.74 -6.63 2.27
CA HIS A 65 6.09 -7.69 1.33
C HIS A 65 4.86 -8.22 0.59
N MET A 66 3.76 -8.46 1.31
CA MET A 66 2.48 -8.83 0.69
C MET A 66 1.98 -7.73 -0.26
N ALA A 67 1.94 -6.47 0.19
CA ALA A 67 1.49 -5.35 -0.63
C ALA A 67 2.30 -5.21 -1.93
N VAL A 68 3.63 -5.36 -1.88
CA VAL A 68 4.49 -5.31 -3.07
C VAL A 68 4.18 -6.45 -4.04
N ARG A 69 3.94 -7.66 -3.53
CA ARG A 69 3.63 -8.85 -4.35
C ARG A 69 2.32 -8.69 -5.12
N GLU A 70 1.30 -8.13 -4.47
CA GLU A 70 -0.03 -7.97 -5.07
C GLU A 70 -0.12 -6.71 -5.94
N PHE A 71 0.41 -5.57 -5.47
CA PHE A 71 0.29 -4.29 -6.19
C PHE A 71 1.16 -4.22 -7.44
N LYS A 72 2.32 -4.89 -7.49
CA LYS A 72 3.10 -4.99 -8.74
C LYS A 72 2.37 -5.75 -9.85
N LYS A 73 1.36 -6.54 -9.51
CA LYS A 73 0.55 -7.30 -10.45
C LYS A 73 -0.78 -6.63 -10.79
N SER A 74 -1.11 -5.51 -10.14
CA SER A 74 -2.38 -4.84 -10.37
C SER A 74 -2.30 -3.93 -11.59
N ASP A 75 -3.03 -4.28 -12.64
CA ASP A 75 -3.32 -3.37 -13.74
C ASP A 75 -4.40 -2.38 -13.28
N LEU A 76 -3.99 -1.17 -12.90
CA LEU A 76 -4.93 -0.12 -12.55
C LEU A 76 -5.67 0.32 -13.82
N GLN A 77 -7.00 0.23 -13.80
CA GLN A 77 -7.85 0.68 -14.89
C GLN A 77 -8.54 1.98 -14.52
N PHE A 78 -8.71 2.85 -15.51
CA PHE A 78 -9.53 4.05 -15.38
C PHE A 78 -10.97 3.70 -15.72
N GLU A 79 -11.90 4.13 -14.86
CA GLU A 79 -13.33 4.01 -15.16
C GLU A 79 -13.66 4.67 -16.50
N GLY A 80 -14.39 3.97 -17.36
CA GLY A 80 -14.80 4.46 -18.68
C GLY A 80 -13.72 4.44 -19.77
N MET A 81 -12.49 4.00 -19.48
CA MET A 81 -11.48 3.73 -20.50
C MET A 81 -11.43 2.23 -20.79
N VAL A 82 -11.84 1.84 -22.00
CA VAL A 82 -11.68 0.45 -22.46
C VAL A 82 -10.19 0.19 -22.64
N ALA A 83 -9.68 -0.88 -22.02
CA ALA A 83 -8.33 -1.36 -22.28
C ALA A 83 -8.27 -1.81 -23.75
N ASN A 84 -7.57 -1.04 -24.59
CA ASN A 84 -7.28 -1.42 -25.97
C ASN A 84 -6.15 -2.46 -26.02
#